data_AF-A0A832M3G4-F1
#
_entry.id   AF-A0A832M3G4-F1
#
_cell.length_a   1.000
_cell.length_b   1.000
_cell.length_c   1.000
_cell.angle_alpha   90.00
_cell.angle_beta   90.00
_cell.angle_gamma   90.00
#
_symmetry.space_group_name_H-M   'P 1'
#
loop_
_entity.id
_entity.type
_entity.pdbx_description
1 polymer ?
#
loop_
_entity_poly.entity_id
_entity_poly.type
_entity_poly.pdbx_seq_one_letter_code
_entity_poly.pdbx_strand_id
1 'polypeptide(L)'
;MQSTNIEFDSCLTTINGEPAVALEYMPESWQKIATGTWMTEPKVYTAMAQVFLAKNQNGHFLFLERPDTNSLKNAYRQGNGLLAWEAVSHFGQAFLPESYPDFQTIKTELKASNTEAIHDRLTLLNIVTELFDELGYDVPATFYWTFLHPLQRSDLFEIRSFRFNEQDLAIARKFDAILHGGYVSMLRRLIDSISSRHGYFLEHGCGCDNHLAKLQPSDGSFTYIIPADARRKTLRAFFWSIMEEYLLFELRSATRLVYADHITM
;
A
#
# COMPACT_ATOMS: atom_id res chain seq x y z
N MET A 1 -8.00 15.76 25.90
CA MET A 1 -8.45 14.73 24.94
C MET A 1 -9.26 13.71 25.70
N GLN A 2 -10.58 13.69 25.50
CA GLN A 2 -11.46 12.69 26.10
C GLN A 2 -11.23 11.37 25.38
N SER A 3 -10.77 10.36 26.11
CA SER A 3 -10.74 8.97 25.68
C SER A 3 -12.18 8.45 25.64
N THR A 4 -12.81 8.53 24.48
CA THR A 4 -14.02 7.76 24.20
C THR A 4 -13.64 6.28 24.18
N ASN A 5 -14.00 5.56 25.25
CA ASN A 5 -14.10 4.11 25.23
C ASN A 5 -15.18 3.76 24.21
N ILE A 6 -14.78 3.45 22.98
CA ILE A 6 -15.69 2.90 21.97
C ILE A 6 -15.96 1.45 22.40
N GLU A 7 -17.18 1.14 22.81
CA GLU A 7 -17.63 -0.24 22.98
C GLU A 7 -17.67 -0.91 21.59
N PHE A 8 -16.60 -1.61 21.23
CA PHE A 8 -16.41 -2.18 19.89
C PHE A 8 -17.40 -3.29 19.50
N ASP A 9 -18.12 -3.87 20.46
CA ASP A 9 -19.01 -5.02 20.22
C ASP A 9 -20.42 -4.62 19.71
N SER A 10 -20.85 -3.36 19.85
CA SER A 10 -22.21 -2.92 19.48
C SER A 10 -22.36 -2.44 18.02
N CYS A 11 -21.27 -2.38 17.26
CA CYS A 11 -21.23 -1.85 15.88
C CYS A 11 -21.03 -2.93 14.80
N LEU A 12 -21.16 -4.21 15.16
CA LEU A 12 -20.89 -5.34 14.26
C LEU A 12 -22.15 -5.81 13.52
N THR A 13 -21.93 -6.13 12.25
CA THR A 13 -22.85 -6.83 11.36
C THR A 13 -22.18 -8.10 10.82
N THR A 14 -22.82 -8.79 9.88
CA THR A 14 -22.28 -9.99 9.22
C THR A 14 -22.28 -9.81 7.71
N ILE A 15 -21.15 -10.10 7.07
CA ILE A 15 -21.02 -10.12 5.60
C ILE A 15 -20.50 -11.51 5.22
N ASN A 16 -21.28 -12.27 4.45
CA ASN A 16 -20.93 -13.64 4.04
C ASN A 16 -20.49 -14.56 5.20
N GLY A 17 -21.10 -14.40 6.38
CA GLY A 17 -20.78 -15.20 7.58
C GLY A 17 -19.57 -14.69 8.38
N GLU A 18 -18.88 -13.65 7.90
CA GLU A 18 -17.76 -13.02 8.61
C GLU A 18 -18.25 -11.81 9.42
N PRO A 19 -17.75 -11.61 10.66
CA PRO A 19 -17.99 -10.39 11.41
C PRO A 19 -17.43 -9.17 10.66
N ALA A 20 -18.22 -8.10 10.60
CA ALA A 20 -17.86 -6.89 9.87
C ALA A 20 -18.33 -5.64 10.64
N VAL A 21 -17.58 -4.55 10.59
CA VAL A 21 -18.06 -3.25 11.12
C VAL A 21 -19.15 -2.72 10.18
N ALA A 22 -20.29 -2.27 10.70
CA ALA A 22 -21.35 -1.73 9.84
C ALA A 22 -20.88 -0.47 9.08
N LEU A 23 -21.41 -0.25 7.87
CA LEU A 23 -20.86 0.72 6.91
C LEU A 23 -20.89 2.16 7.47
N GLU A 24 -21.93 2.50 8.22
CA GLU A 24 -22.11 3.79 8.89
C GLU A 24 -21.03 4.11 9.93
N TYR A 25 -20.33 3.09 10.44
CA TYR A 25 -19.21 3.25 11.38
C TYR A 25 -17.83 3.18 10.69
N MET A 26 -17.79 2.96 9.38
CA MET A 26 -16.55 3.05 8.61
C MET A 26 -16.20 4.51 8.32
N PRO A 27 -14.90 4.82 8.07
CA PRO A 27 -14.50 6.13 7.56
C PRO A 27 -15.35 6.56 6.36
N GLU A 28 -15.65 7.86 6.26
CA GLU A 28 -16.52 8.43 5.21
C GLU A 28 -16.07 8.03 3.79
N SER A 29 -14.76 7.91 3.57
CA SER A 29 -14.20 7.45 2.31
C SER A 29 -14.73 6.07 1.89
N TRP A 30 -14.90 5.13 2.81
CA TRP A 30 -15.46 3.81 2.52
C TRP A 30 -16.96 3.84 2.23
N GLN A 31 -17.68 4.78 2.83
CA GLN A 31 -19.10 5.01 2.51
C GLN A 31 -19.23 5.54 1.07
N LYS A 32 -18.35 6.46 0.67
CA LYS A 32 -18.26 6.94 -0.73
C LYS A 32 -17.90 5.79 -1.67
N ILE A 33 -16.84 5.04 -1.36
CA ILE A 33 -16.38 3.91 -2.17
C ILE A 33 -17.49 2.88 -2.37
N ALA A 34 -18.28 2.55 -1.34
CA ALA A 34 -19.35 1.55 -1.42
C ALA A 34 -20.39 1.84 -2.52
N THR A 35 -20.54 3.11 -2.89
CA THR A 35 -21.47 3.60 -3.92
C THR A 35 -20.76 4.11 -5.18
N GLY A 36 -19.43 4.07 -5.21
CA GLY A 36 -18.61 4.56 -6.30
C GLY A 36 -18.75 3.73 -7.58
N THR A 37 -18.51 4.37 -8.72
CA THR A 37 -18.59 3.74 -10.05
C THR A 37 -17.24 3.72 -10.79
N TRP A 38 -16.18 4.26 -10.19
CA TRP A 38 -14.86 4.40 -10.81
C TRP A 38 -13.99 3.14 -10.71
N MET A 39 -14.32 2.21 -9.81
CA MET A 39 -13.61 0.94 -9.63
C MET A 39 -14.52 -0.26 -9.92
N THR A 40 -13.93 -1.42 -10.21
CA THR A 40 -14.65 -2.62 -10.66
C THR A 40 -15.49 -3.25 -9.54
N GLU A 41 -14.97 -3.31 -8.32
CA GLU A 41 -15.61 -4.04 -7.20
C GLU A 41 -15.77 -3.21 -5.91
N PRO A 42 -16.40 -2.03 -5.96
CA PRO A 42 -16.48 -1.09 -4.83
C PRO A 42 -17.03 -1.73 -3.57
N LYS A 43 -18.16 -2.45 -3.69
CA LYS A 43 -18.82 -3.13 -2.56
C LYS A 43 -17.95 -4.24 -1.95
N VAL A 44 -17.15 -4.93 -2.76
CA VAL A 44 -16.29 -6.00 -2.28
C VAL A 44 -15.12 -5.41 -1.49
N TYR A 45 -14.49 -4.35 -1.99
CA TYR A 45 -13.38 -3.69 -1.31
C TYR A 45 -13.84 -3.06 0.00
N THR A 46 -15.02 -2.41 0.00
CA THR A 46 -15.65 -1.95 1.24
C THR A 46 -15.89 -3.10 2.22
N ALA A 47 -16.48 -4.21 1.78
CA ALA A 47 -16.71 -5.37 2.64
C ALA A 47 -15.41 -5.95 3.21
N MET A 48 -14.34 -6.02 2.42
CA MET A 48 -13.03 -6.45 2.88
C MET A 48 -12.47 -5.51 3.97
N ALA A 49 -12.60 -4.20 3.81
CA ALA A 49 -12.20 -3.22 4.82
C ALA A 49 -13.03 -3.34 6.11
N GLN A 50 -14.35 -3.56 6.00
CA GLN A 50 -15.25 -3.76 7.14
C GLN A 50 -14.89 -5.02 7.94
N VAL A 51 -14.60 -6.12 7.25
CA VAL A 51 -14.18 -7.38 7.86
C VAL A 51 -12.79 -7.25 8.47
N PHE A 52 -11.84 -6.63 7.75
CA PHE A 52 -10.49 -6.37 8.26
C PHE A 52 -10.51 -5.59 9.58
N LEU A 53 -11.33 -4.52 9.64
CA LEU A 53 -11.47 -3.71 10.84
C LEU A 53 -12.08 -4.51 11.99
N ALA A 54 -13.17 -5.25 11.74
CA ALA A 54 -13.83 -6.07 12.76
C ALA A 54 -12.91 -7.16 13.33
N LYS A 55 -12.15 -7.85 12.47
CA LYS A 55 -11.20 -8.90 12.87
C LYS A 55 -10.15 -8.34 13.82
N ASN A 56 -9.58 -7.17 13.50
CA ASN A 56 -8.51 -6.57 14.30
C ASN A 56 -9.01 -5.84 15.57
N GLN A 57 -10.19 -5.23 15.55
CA GLN A 57 -10.77 -4.57 16.74
C GLN A 57 -11.29 -5.53 17.80
N ASN A 58 -11.62 -6.78 17.42
CA ASN A 58 -12.22 -7.75 18.34
C ASN A 58 -11.30 -8.92 18.67
N GLY A 59 -10.22 -9.12 17.89
CA GLY A 59 -9.30 -10.24 18.03
C GLY A 59 -10.00 -11.60 17.95
N HIS A 60 -11.21 -11.64 17.36
CA HIS A 60 -12.15 -12.75 17.52
C HIS A 60 -11.52 -14.08 17.09
N PHE A 61 -10.86 -14.12 15.94
CA PHE A 61 -10.21 -15.33 15.45
C PHE A 61 -8.99 -15.74 16.30
N LEU A 62 -8.10 -14.79 16.61
CA LEU A 62 -6.86 -15.10 17.33
C LEU A 62 -7.11 -15.73 18.71
N PHE A 63 -8.05 -15.17 19.48
CA PHE A 63 -8.32 -15.64 20.84
C PHE A 63 -9.32 -16.80 20.90
N LEU A 64 -10.10 -17.03 19.84
CA LEU A 64 -10.88 -18.27 19.69
C LEU A 64 -9.96 -19.47 19.42
N GLU A 65 -8.94 -19.29 18.57
CA GLU A 65 -7.99 -20.35 18.22
C GLU A 65 -6.95 -20.60 19.33
N ARG A 66 -6.72 -19.62 20.22
CA ARG A 66 -5.78 -19.72 21.35
C ARG A 66 -6.43 -19.27 22.67
N PRO A 67 -7.35 -20.06 23.24
CA PRO A 67 -8.12 -19.66 24.42
C PRO A 67 -7.26 -19.36 25.67
N ASP A 68 -6.07 -19.95 25.76
CA ASP A 68 -5.06 -19.72 26.79
C ASP A 68 -4.48 -18.30 26.77
N THR A 69 -4.61 -17.59 25.64
CA THR A 69 -4.13 -16.21 25.48
C THR A 69 -5.20 -15.14 25.73
N ASN A 70 -6.40 -15.54 26.20
CA ASN A 70 -7.54 -14.62 26.40
C ASN A 70 -7.23 -13.42 27.29
N SER A 71 -6.29 -13.54 28.24
CA SER A 71 -5.85 -12.43 29.09
C SER A 71 -5.24 -11.26 28.30
N LEU A 72 -4.70 -11.53 27.11
CA LEU A 72 -4.09 -10.52 26.23
C LEU A 72 -5.12 -9.82 25.33
N LYS A 73 -6.38 -10.28 25.31
CA LYS A 73 -7.41 -9.80 24.38
C LYS A 73 -7.62 -8.29 24.46
N ASN A 74 -7.72 -7.74 25.65
CA ASN A 74 -7.95 -6.29 25.81
C ASN A 74 -6.77 -5.46 25.28
N ALA A 75 -5.53 -5.87 25.59
CA ALA A 75 -4.34 -5.20 25.08
C ALA A 75 -4.25 -5.27 23.55
N TYR A 76 -4.55 -6.43 22.97
CA TYR A 76 -4.63 -6.61 21.53
C TYR A 76 -5.68 -5.69 20.90
N ARG A 77 -6.92 -5.68 21.42
CA ARG A 77 -8.01 -4.84 20.89
C ARG A 77 -7.64 -3.36 20.91
N GLN A 78 -7.00 -2.90 21.98
CA GLN A 78 -6.59 -1.50 22.11
C GLN A 78 -5.50 -1.13 21.09
N GLY A 79 -4.43 -1.94 20.97
CA GLY A 79 -3.33 -1.66 20.03
C GLY A 79 -3.72 -1.90 18.57
N ASN A 80 -4.08 -3.15 18.25
CA ASN A 80 -4.41 -3.54 16.87
C ASN A 80 -5.68 -2.86 16.36
N GLY A 81 -6.65 -2.54 17.23
CA GLY A 81 -7.85 -1.81 16.82
C GLY A 81 -7.54 -0.40 16.31
N LEU A 82 -6.59 0.31 16.95
CA LEU A 82 -6.12 1.62 16.49
C LEU A 82 -5.35 1.51 15.17
N LEU A 83 -4.39 0.58 15.08
CA LEU A 83 -3.60 0.37 13.87
C LEU A 83 -4.46 -0.08 12.67
N ALA A 84 -5.49 -0.88 12.92
CA ALA A 84 -6.45 -1.29 11.89
C ALA A 84 -7.32 -0.12 11.43
N TRP A 85 -7.76 0.74 12.35
CA TRP A 85 -8.48 1.96 11.98
C TRP A 85 -7.63 2.87 11.10
N GLU A 86 -6.34 3.04 11.42
CA GLU A 86 -5.41 3.80 10.60
C GLU A 86 -5.22 3.20 9.21
N ALA A 87 -5.03 1.88 9.11
CA ALA A 87 -4.88 1.19 7.83
C ALA A 87 -6.10 1.38 6.93
N VAL A 88 -7.29 1.13 7.49
CA VAL A 88 -8.56 1.31 6.79
C VAL A 88 -8.78 2.76 6.40
N SER A 89 -8.47 3.71 7.29
CA SER A 89 -8.59 5.14 6.99
C SER A 89 -7.65 5.56 5.87
N HIS A 90 -6.39 5.13 5.89
CA HIS A 90 -5.41 5.43 4.86
C HIS A 90 -5.86 4.91 3.49
N PHE A 91 -6.17 3.62 3.39
CA PHE A 91 -6.53 3.04 2.10
C PHE A 91 -7.89 3.51 1.60
N GLY A 92 -8.83 3.78 2.51
CA GLY A 92 -10.10 4.42 2.14
C GLY A 92 -9.86 5.75 1.43
N GLN A 93 -8.99 6.62 1.96
CA GLN A 93 -8.63 7.87 1.27
C GLN A 93 -7.88 7.59 -0.04
N ALA A 94 -6.95 6.63 -0.05
CA ALA A 94 -6.16 6.31 -1.23
C ALA A 94 -6.99 5.75 -2.41
N PHE A 95 -8.18 5.19 -2.16
CA PHE A 95 -9.07 4.71 -3.23
C PHE A 95 -10.00 5.80 -3.81
N LEU A 96 -10.07 6.99 -3.21
CA LEU A 96 -10.87 8.09 -3.74
C LEU A 96 -10.23 8.66 -5.01
N PRO A 97 -11.02 9.04 -6.05
CA PRO A 97 -10.47 9.50 -7.32
C PRO A 97 -9.50 10.68 -7.22
N GLU A 98 -9.75 11.61 -6.30
CA GLU A 98 -8.92 12.78 -6.03
C GLU A 98 -7.51 12.45 -5.50
N SER A 99 -7.28 11.22 -5.03
CA SER A 99 -5.98 10.79 -4.52
C SER A 99 -5.01 10.33 -5.62
N TYR A 100 -5.51 10.05 -6.84
CA TYR A 100 -4.72 9.49 -7.93
C TYR A 100 -3.88 10.57 -8.64
N PRO A 101 -2.69 10.21 -9.18
CA PRO A 101 -1.83 11.15 -9.87
C PRO A 101 -2.49 11.69 -11.16
N ASP A 102 -2.39 13.00 -11.37
CA ASP A 102 -2.65 13.60 -12.68
C ASP A 102 -1.41 13.45 -13.57
N PHE A 103 -1.39 12.38 -14.37
CA PHE A 103 -0.29 12.07 -15.26
C PHE A 103 -0.01 13.18 -16.29
N GLN A 104 -1.01 13.96 -16.73
CA GLN A 104 -0.80 15.03 -17.71
C GLN A 104 -0.14 16.24 -17.07
N THR A 105 -0.57 16.60 -15.86
CA THR A 105 0.08 17.64 -15.07
C THR A 105 1.53 17.27 -14.78
N ILE A 106 1.80 16.05 -14.28
CA ILE A 106 3.17 15.57 -14.03
C ILE A 106 4.02 15.59 -15.32
N LYS A 107 3.47 15.14 -16.46
CA LYS A 107 4.17 15.17 -17.75
C LYS A 107 4.57 16.57 -18.16
N THR A 108 3.69 17.54 -17.94
CA THR A 108 3.90 18.95 -18.29
C THR A 108 5.01 19.55 -17.42
N GLU A 109 4.96 19.31 -16.12
CA GLU A 109 5.97 19.75 -15.15
C GLU A 109 7.35 19.16 -15.46
N LEU A 110 7.43 17.85 -15.74
CA LEU A 110 8.69 17.20 -16.11
C LEU A 110 9.30 17.85 -17.35
N LYS A 111 8.52 18.05 -18.42
CA LYS A 111 9.02 18.69 -19.65
C LYS A 111 9.49 20.12 -19.43
N ALA A 112 8.89 20.85 -18.49
CA ALA A 112 9.29 22.20 -18.14
C ALA A 112 10.59 22.26 -17.32
N SER A 113 10.92 21.21 -16.55
CA SER A 113 12.07 21.17 -15.64
C SER A 113 13.46 21.19 -16.31
N ASN A 114 13.54 20.96 -17.63
CA ASN A 114 14.77 20.93 -18.44
C ASN A 114 15.96 20.17 -17.78
N THR A 115 15.67 19.01 -17.19
CA THR A 115 16.65 18.16 -16.50
C THR A 115 17.37 17.23 -17.48
N GLU A 116 18.65 16.95 -17.26
CA GLU A 116 19.44 16.03 -18.12
C GLU A 116 18.84 14.60 -18.13
N ALA A 117 18.22 14.18 -17.04
CA ALA A 117 17.55 12.88 -16.89
C ALA A 117 16.08 12.88 -17.36
N ILE A 118 15.67 13.83 -18.20
CA ILE A 118 14.26 13.97 -18.64
C ILE A 118 13.74 12.70 -19.34
N HIS A 119 14.59 12.01 -20.10
CA HIS A 119 14.21 10.79 -20.82
C HIS A 119 13.78 9.68 -19.85
N ASP A 120 14.59 9.42 -18.82
CA ASP A 120 14.32 8.36 -17.84
C ASP A 120 13.11 8.71 -16.96
N ARG A 121 12.94 9.99 -16.61
CA ARG A 121 11.78 10.49 -15.85
C ARG A 121 10.49 10.35 -16.64
N LEU A 122 10.50 10.71 -17.93
CA LEU A 122 9.36 10.49 -18.81
C LEU A 122 9.09 9.00 -19.02
N THR A 123 10.14 8.18 -19.05
CA THR A 123 10.00 6.72 -19.14
C THR A 123 9.34 6.14 -17.90
N LEU A 124 9.76 6.54 -16.69
CA LEU A 124 9.08 6.17 -15.44
C LEU A 124 7.61 6.56 -15.47
N LEU A 125 7.31 7.79 -15.88
CA LEU A 125 5.95 8.27 -15.97
C LEU A 125 5.12 7.42 -16.95
N ASN A 126 5.67 7.06 -18.11
CA ASN A 126 4.98 6.21 -19.09
C ASN A 126 4.71 4.81 -18.51
N ILE A 127 5.68 4.20 -17.83
CA ILE A 127 5.49 2.89 -17.16
C ILE A 127 4.31 2.96 -16.17
N VAL A 128 4.28 3.98 -15.32
CA VAL A 128 3.20 4.11 -14.32
C VAL A 128 1.85 4.47 -14.97
N THR A 129 1.88 5.25 -16.07
CA THR A 129 0.67 5.52 -16.86
C THR A 129 0.10 4.23 -17.45
N GLU A 130 0.94 3.36 -18.02
CA GLU A 130 0.51 2.07 -18.56
C GLU A 130 0.03 1.11 -17.46
N LEU A 131 0.63 1.17 -16.26
CA LEU A 131 0.10 0.46 -15.09
C LEU A 131 -1.30 0.95 -14.70
N PHE A 132 -1.56 2.26 -14.80
CA PHE A 132 -2.88 2.82 -14.53
C PHE A 132 -3.89 2.45 -15.62
N ASP A 133 -3.50 2.46 -16.89
CA ASP A 133 -4.36 1.97 -17.98
C ASP A 133 -4.77 0.51 -17.75
N GLU A 134 -3.85 -0.30 -17.21
CA GLU A 134 -4.11 -1.71 -16.96
C GLU A 134 -4.87 -1.97 -15.67
N LEU A 135 -4.61 -1.27 -14.57
CA LEU A 135 -5.16 -1.56 -13.23
C LEU A 135 -6.26 -0.57 -12.78
N GLY A 136 -6.26 0.64 -13.32
CA GLY A 136 -7.20 1.71 -13.01
C GLY A 136 -7.33 1.96 -11.49
N TYR A 137 -8.58 2.05 -11.04
CA TYR A 137 -8.92 2.29 -9.64
C TYR A 137 -9.05 1.01 -8.80
N ASP A 138 -8.65 -0.16 -9.33
CA ASP A 138 -8.71 -1.44 -8.59
C ASP A 138 -7.50 -1.66 -7.66
N VAL A 139 -6.53 -0.73 -7.69
CA VAL A 139 -5.44 -0.60 -6.72
C VAL A 139 -5.42 0.83 -6.18
N PRO A 140 -5.03 1.06 -4.91
CA PRO A 140 -5.11 2.39 -4.31
C PRO A 140 -4.12 3.35 -4.95
N ALA A 141 -4.39 4.66 -4.92
CA ALA A 141 -3.48 5.69 -5.43
C ALA A 141 -2.05 5.59 -4.86
N THR A 142 -1.91 5.16 -3.61
CA THR A 142 -0.62 4.87 -2.96
C THR A 142 0.25 3.94 -3.81
N PHE A 143 -0.33 2.98 -4.55
CA PHE A 143 0.38 2.10 -5.47
C PHE A 143 1.14 2.92 -6.52
N TYR A 144 0.45 3.80 -7.24
CA TYR A 144 1.05 4.62 -8.29
C TYR A 144 2.07 5.62 -7.73
N TRP A 145 1.74 6.27 -6.61
CA TRP A 145 2.66 7.18 -5.94
C TRP A 145 3.93 6.50 -5.46
N THR A 146 3.87 5.22 -5.07
CA THR A 146 5.07 4.44 -4.70
C THR A 146 6.06 4.36 -5.86
N PHE A 147 5.58 4.15 -7.09
CA PHE A 147 6.42 4.06 -8.28
C PHE A 147 6.78 5.42 -8.89
N LEU A 148 5.98 6.47 -8.65
CA LEU A 148 6.29 7.85 -9.09
C LEU A 148 7.22 8.60 -8.14
N HIS A 149 7.33 8.18 -6.88
CA HIS A 149 8.18 8.85 -5.89
C HIS A 149 9.64 9.09 -6.34
N PRO A 150 10.30 8.20 -7.09
CA PRO A 150 11.63 8.48 -7.63
C PRO A 150 11.73 9.80 -8.41
N LEU A 151 10.64 10.30 -9.01
CA LEU A 151 10.62 11.60 -9.69
C LEU A 151 10.97 12.77 -8.76
N GLN A 152 10.82 12.63 -7.45
CA GLN A 152 11.17 13.66 -6.48
C GLN A 152 12.66 13.67 -6.12
N ARG A 153 13.45 12.68 -6.57
CA ARG A 153 14.89 12.56 -6.27
C ARG A 153 15.75 13.34 -7.26
N SER A 154 17.03 13.53 -6.90
CA SER A 154 18.05 14.03 -7.82
C SER A 154 18.42 13.00 -8.89
N ASP A 155 18.43 11.71 -8.53
CA ASP A 155 18.77 10.58 -9.41
C ASP A 155 17.72 9.45 -9.28
N LEU A 156 17.27 8.92 -10.42
CA LEU A 156 16.30 7.83 -10.50
C LEU A 156 16.91 6.45 -10.21
N PHE A 157 18.23 6.32 -10.39
CA PHE A 157 18.97 5.08 -10.18
C PHE A 157 19.50 4.96 -8.74
N GLU A 158 19.25 5.98 -7.91
CA GLU A 158 19.73 6.04 -6.53
C GLU A 158 19.13 4.93 -5.67
N ILE A 159 20.03 4.20 -5.00
CA ILE A 159 19.74 3.22 -3.96
C ILE A 159 19.76 3.98 -2.63
N ARG A 160 18.61 4.45 -2.15
CA ARG A 160 18.47 5.11 -0.84
C ARG A 160 17.45 4.42 0.04
N SER A 161 17.82 4.18 1.30
CA SER A 161 16.87 3.67 2.27
C SER A 161 15.95 4.73 2.82
N PHE A 162 14.69 4.34 3.00
CA PHE A 162 13.65 5.14 3.68
C PHE A 162 14.10 5.72 5.02
N ARG A 163 15.09 5.08 5.66
CA ARG A 163 15.58 5.39 7.00
C ARG A 163 16.39 6.69 7.10
N PHE A 164 16.77 7.32 5.98
CA PHE A 164 17.79 8.41 5.98
C PHE A 164 17.30 9.80 5.59
N ASN A 165 16.03 9.95 5.18
CA ASN A 165 15.44 11.26 4.86
C ASN A 165 14.10 11.38 5.58
N GLU A 166 13.88 12.49 6.30
CA GLU A 166 12.63 12.74 7.02
C GLU A 166 11.40 12.73 6.10
N GLN A 167 11.55 13.17 4.85
CA GLN A 167 10.49 13.12 3.86
C GLN A 167 10.14 11.67 3.49
N ASP A 168 11.15 10.81 3.34
CA ASP A 168 10.97 9.39 3.01
C ASP A 168 10.42 8.61 4.22
N LEU A 169 10.78 8.99 5.45
CA LEU A 169 10.24 8.42 6.68
C LEU A 169 8.72 8.64 6.83
N ALA A 170 8.20 9.77 6.35
CA ALA A 170 6.77 10.09 6.42
C ALA A 170 5.90 9.21 5.51
N ILE A 171 6.50 8.57 4.51
CA ILE A 171 5.81 7.75 3.50
C ILE A 171 6.24 6.27 3.53
N ALA A 172 7.33 5.93 4.23
CA ALA A 172 7.92 4.59 4.28
C ALA A 172 6.89 3.48 4.55
N ARG A 173 6.12 3.62 5.63
CA ARG A 173 5.09 2.63 6.02
C ARG A 173 4.09 2.36 4.89
N LYS A 174 3.69 3.39 4.14
CA LYS A 174 2.73 3.30 3.03
C LYS A 174 3.35 2.53 1.87
N PHE A 175 4.60 2.82 1.56
CA PHE A 175 5.29 2.24 0.41
C PHE A 175 5.75 0.81 0.68
N ASP A 176 6.30 0.53 1.87
CA ASP A 176 6.64 -0.83 2.29
C ASP A 176 5.42 -1.75 2.20
N ALA A 177 4.24 -1.28 2.61
CA ALA A 177 3.01 -2.03 2.44
C ALA A 177 2.70 -2.37 0.97
N ILE A 178 2.80 -1.39 0.06
CA ILE A 178 2.60 -1.61 -1.38
C ILE A 178 3.62 -2.60 -1.95
N LEU A 179 4.90 -2.40 -1.63
CA LEU A 179 6.00 -3.18 -2.17
C LEU A 179 5.92 -4.64 -1.70
N HIS A 180 5.67 -4.88 -0.41
CA HIS A 180 5.51 -6.23 0.13
C HIS A 180 4.25 -6.93 -0.39
N GLY A 181 3.11 -6.23 -0.43
CA GLY A 181 1.89 -6.79 -1.02
C GLY A 181 2.05 -7.13 -2.50
N GLY A 182 2.84 -6.35 -3.23
CA GLY A 182 3.12 -6.57 -4.65
C GLY A 182 4.02 -7.76 -4.93
N TYR A 183 5.05 -7.98 -4.09
CA TYR A 183 6.17 -8.91 -4.33
C TYR A 183 5.74 -10.38 -4.42
N VAL A 184 4.69 -10.78 -3.72
CA VAL A 184 4.23 -12.19 -3.64
C VAL A 184 3.12 -12.52 -4.65
N SER A 185 2.88 -11.64 -5.62
CA SER A 185 1.68 -11.71 -6.46
C SER A 185 1.96 -11.66 -7.97
N MET A 186 0.96 -12.05 -8.75
CA MET A 186 0.93 -11.85 -10.20
C MET A 186 1.09 -10.37 -10.61
N LEU A 187 0.85 -9.41 -9.71
CA LEU A 187 1.10 -8.00 -9.98
C LEU A 187 2.57 -7.71 -10.19
N ARG A 188 3.48 -8.39 -9.47
CA ARG A 188 4.92 -8.17 -9.69
C ARG A 188 5.31 -8.51 -11.13
N ARG A 189 4.85 -9.64 -11.64
CA ARG A 189 5.08 -10.05 -13.04
C ARG A 189 4.48 -9.08 -14.05
N LEU A 190 3.33 -8.48 -13.73
CA LEU A 190 2.72 -7.45 -14.57
C LEU A 190 3.57 -6.18 -14.58
N ILE A 191 4.01 -5.70 -13.42
CA ILE A 191 4.89 -4.54 -13.28
C ILE A 191 6.20 -4.75 -14.05
N ASP A 192 6.84 -5.90 -13.87
CA ASP A 192 8.07 -6.26 -14.58
C ASP A 192 7.84 -6.35 -16.08
N SER A 193 6.71 -6.93 -16.52
CA SER A 193 6.38 -7.00 -17.94
C SER A 193 6.21 -5.61 -18.55
N ILE A 194 5.40 -4.74 -17.93
CA ILE A 194 5.16 -3.38 -18.43
C ILE A 194 6.47 -2.61 -18.46
N SER A 195 7.21 -2.56 -17.35
CA SER A 195 8.49 -1.85 -17.26
C SER A 195 9.51 -2.35 -18.29
N SER A 196 9.60 -3.67 -18.52
CA SER A 196 10.60 -4.25 -19.44
C SER A 196 10.42 -3.79 -20.89
N ARG A 197 9.19 -3.45 -21.30
CA ARG A 197 8.91 -2.88 -22.64
C ARG A 197 9.54 -1.50 -22.84
N HIS A 198 9.87 -0.83 -21.75
CA HIS A 198 10.57 0.44 -21.75
C HIS A 198 12.07 0.30 -21.46
N GLY A 199 12.60 -0.93 -21.48
CA GLY A 199 14.01 -1.21 -21.23
C GLY A 199 14.41 -1.19 -19.75
N TYR A 200 13.44 -1.27 -18.83
CA TYR A 200 13.70 -1.21 -17.39
C TYR A 200 12.96 -2.29 -16.59
N PHE A 201 13.43 -2.59 -15.39
CA PHE A 201 12.66 -3.20 -14.31
C PHE A 201 12.44 -2.21 -13.19
N LEU A 202 11.28 -2.27 -12.56
CA LEU A 202 11.02 -1.57 -11.30
C LEU A 202 11.40 -2.49 -10.14
N GLU A 203 12.62 -2.32 -9.63
CA GLU A 203 13.10 -3.03 -8.45
C GLU A 203 12.77 -2.24 -7.19
N HIS A 204 12.59 -2.93 -6.07
CA HIS A 204 12.64 -2.31 -4.75
C HIS A 204 13.45 -3.20 -3.82
N GLY A 205 14.03 -2.57 -2.82
CA GLY A 205 14.73 -3.31 -1.77
C GLY A 205 13.75 -4.02 -0.82
N CYS A 206 14.17 -5.14 -0.24
CA CYS A 206 13.45 -5.87 0.81
C CYS A 206 14.45 -6.33 1.87
N GLY A 207 14.20 -6.04 3.15
CA GLY A 207 15.02 -6.53 4.27
C GLY A 207 16.17 -5.60 4.68
N CYS A 208 17.42 -6.08 4.66
CA CYS A 208 18.59 -5.27 5.03
C CYS A 208 18.93 -4.22 3.96
N ASP A 209 18.56 -4.47 2.72
CA ASP A 209 18.55 -3.50 1.63
C ASP A 209 17.15 -2.92 1.50
N ASN A 210 16.73 -2.06 2.44
CA ASN A 210 15.47 -1.32 2.30
C ASN A 210 15.74 -0.16 1.34
N HIS A 211 15.30 -0.23 0.08
CA HIS A 211 15.43 0.88 -0.86
C HIS A 211 14.10 1.07 -1.56
N LEU A 212 13.79 2.33 -1.85
CA LEU A 212 12.63 2.69 -2.64
C LEU A 212 12.60 1.98 -3.99
N ALA A 213 11.43 1.97 -4.65
CA ALA A 213 11.34 1.62 -6.06
C ALA A 213 12.41 2.37 -6.88
N LYS A 214 13.11 1.63 -7.76
CA LYS A 214 14.20 2.08 -8.61
C LYS A 214 13.98 1.51 -10.01
N LEU A 215 14.34 2.29 -11.02
CA LEU A 215 14.51 1.79 -12.39
C LEU A 215 15.87 1.12 -12.55
N GLN A 216 15.87 -0.10 -13.07
CA GLN A 216 17.08 -0.85 -13.41
C GLN A 216 17.03 -1.23 -14.88
N PRO A 217 18.10 -1.07 -15.68
CA PRO A 217 18.09 -1.51 -17.07
C PRO A 217 17.71 -2.99 -17.19
N SER A 218 16.89 -3.32 -18.17
CA SER A 218 16.53 -4.71 -18.49
C SER A 218 17.30 -5.22 -19.70
N ASP A 219 17.81 -6.45 -19.62
CA ASP A 219 18.47 -7.15 -20.74
C ASP A 219 17.46 -7.70 -21.77
N GLY A 220 16.15 -7.64 -21.50
CA GLY A 220 15.11 -8.12 -22.41
C GLY A 220 13.68 -7.80 -21.96
N SER A 221 12.73 -7.81 -22.91
CA SER A 221 11.32 -7.57 -22.63
C SER A 221 10.49 -8.86 -22.67
N PHE A 222 9.41 -8.89 -21.90
CA PHE A 222 8.41 -9.96 -21.98
C PHE A 222 7.00 -9.41 -21.80
N THR A 223 6.01 -10.18 -22.26
CA THR A 223 4.59 -9.85 -22.10
C THR A 223 3.94 -10.77 -21.09
N TYR A 224 3.28 -10.18 -20.10
CA TYR A 224 2.48 -10.87 -19.12
C TYR A 224 1.19 -10.10 -18.89
N ILE A 225 0.08 -10.83 -18.89
CA ILE A 225 -1.25 -10.32 -18.56
C ILE A 225 -1.76 -11.20 -17.43
N ILE A 226 -2.34 -10.59 -16.40
CA ILE A 226 -2.99 -11.36 -15.34
C ILE A 226 -4.21 -12.05 -15.96
N PRO A 227 -4.33 -13.39 -15.92
CA PRO A 227 -5.48 -14.08 -16.46
C PRO A 227 -6.78 -13.51 -15.88
N ALA A 228 -7.80 -13.33 -16.72
CA ALA A 228 -9.04 -12.63 -16.33
C ALA A 228 -9.76 -13.31 -15.16
N ASP A 229 -9.68 -14.65 -15.08
CA ASP A 229 -10.21 -15.46 -13.98
C ASP A 229 -9.42 -15.29 -12.68
N ALA A 230 -8.10 -15.09 -12.77
CA ALA A 230 -7.23 -14.85 -11.63
C ALA A 230 -7.25 -13.39 -11.14
N ARG A 231 -7.50 -12.43 -12.03
CA ARG A 231 -7.36 -10.99 -11.78
C ARG A 231 -8.05 -10.52 -10.51
N ARG A 232 -9.35 -10.82 -10.35
CA ARG A 232 -10.10 -10.43 -9.13
C ARG A 232 -9.49 -11.00 -7.86
N LYS A 233 -9.08 -12.27 -7.88
CA LYS A 233 -8.47 -12.92 -6.72
C LYS A 233 -7.12 -12.29 -6.39
N THR A 234 -6.32 -11.99 -7.40
CA THR A 234 -5.03 -11.30 -7.24
C THR A 234 -5.21 -9.92 -6.63
N LEU A 235 -6.12 -9.09 -7.15
CA LEU A 235 -6.29 -7.71 -6.68
C LEU A 235 -6.88 -7.64 -5.26
N ARG A 236 -7.82 -8.53 -4.94
CA ARG A 236 -8.34 -8.67 -3.57
C ARG A 236 -7.27 -9.16 -2.60
N ALA A 237 -6.50 -10.19 -2.98
CA ALA A 237 -5.40 -10.69 -2.15
C ALA A 237 -4.36 -9.59 -1.91
N PHE A 238 -3.99 -8.86 -2.96
CA PHE A 238 -3.12 -7.68 -2.85
C PHE A 238 -3.68 -6.65 -1.87
N PHE A 239 -4.96 -6.27 -2.01
CA PHE A 239 -5.59 -5.30 -1.11
C PHE A 239 -5.60 -5.78 0.35
N TRP A 240 -5.87 -7.06 0.59
CA TRP A 240 -5.78 -7.63 1.94
C TRP A 240 -4.35 -7.55 2.49
N SER A 241 -3.36 -7.99 1.71
CA SER A 241 -1.95 -7.97 2.11
C SER A 241 -1.46 -6.56 2.43
N ILE A 242 -1.75 -5.55 1.61
CA ILE A 242 -1.29 -4.19 1.90
C ILE A 242 -1.92 -3.62 3.18
N MET A 243 -3.15 -4.01 3.54
CA MET A 243 -3.75 -3.62 4.82
C MET A 243 -3.05 -4.28 6.01
N GLU A 244 -2.73 -5.57 5.91
CA GLU A 244 -1.97 -6.30 6.95
C GLU A 244 -0.57 -5.73 7.12
N GLU A 245 0.15 -5.51 6.02
CA GLU A 245 1.49 -4.95 6.06
C GLU A 245 1.45 -3.52 6.64
N TYR A 246 0.52 -2.68 6.19
CA TYR A 246 0.38 -1.34 6.75
C TYR A 246 0.08 -1.37 8.26
N LEU A 247 -0.74 -2.30 8.73
CA LEU A 247 -1.03 -2.45 10.16
C LEU A 247 0.24 -2.80 10.96
N LEU A 248 1.12 -3.64 10.43
CA LEU A 248 2.29 -4.17 11.15
C LEU A 248 3.55 -3.29 11.04
N PHE A 249 3.71 -2.51 9.97
CA PHE A 249 4.97 -1.80 9.66
C PHE A 249 5.26 -0.50 10.43
N GLU A 250 4.52 -0.18 11.50
CA GLU A 250 4.96 0.91 12.39
C GLU A 250 6.24 0.53 13.19
N LEU A 251 6.61 -0.76 13.20
CA LEU A 251 7.82 -1.28 13.83
C LEU A 251 9.11 -0.79 13.15
N ARG A 252 9.55 0.42 13.52
CA ARG A 252 10.88 0.97 13.20
C ARG A 252 11.94 0.16 13.95
N SER A 253 12.44 -0.92 13.37
CA SER A 253 13.53 -1.73 13.94
C SER A 253 14.94 -1.19 13.64
N ALA A 254 15.06 0.01 13.06
CA ALA A 254 16.34 0.65 12.82
C ALA A 254 16.83 1.40 14.07
N THR A 255 17.75 0.81 14.82
CA THR A 255 18.51 1.53 15.84
C THR A 255 19.55 2.44 15.18
N ARG A 256 19.89 3.58 15.81
CA ARG A 256 21.02 4.43 15.40
C ARG A 256 22.36 3.68 15.39
N LEU A 257 22.42 2.50 16.04
CA LEU A 257 23.59 1.61 16.05
C LEU A 257 23.92 1.00 14.68
N VAL A 258 23.03 1.04 13.69
CA VAL A 258 23.34 0.56 12.32
C VAL A 258 24.51 1.33 11.68
N TYR A 259 24.84 2.52 12.21
CA TYR A 259 25.91 3.41 11.74
C TYR A 259 26.93 3.75 12.84
N ALA A 260 26.97 3.00 13.93
CA ALA A 260 27.95 3.25 14.98
C ALA A 260 29.34 2.78 14.51
N ASP A 261 30.11 3.69 13.89
CA ASP A 261 31.51 3.42 13.56
C ASP A 261 32.35 3.25 14.84
N HIS A 262 31.95 3.93 15.92
CA HIS A 262 32.45 3.74 17.27
C HIS A 262 31.32 3.88 18.30
N ILE A 263 31.21 2.91 19.20
CA ILE A 263 30.37 3.01 20.40
C ILE A 263 31.28 3.54 21.51
N THR A 264 31.20 4.84 21.81
CA THR A 264 31.77 5.36 23.06
C THR A 264 30.87 4.89 24.21
N MET A 265 31.42 4.02 25.06
CA MET A 265 30.81 3.61 26.33
C MET A 265 30.81 4.75 27.34
#